data_AF-A0A0D0BM13-F1
#
_entry.id   AF-A0A0D0BM13-F1
#
_cell.length_a   1.000
_cell.length_b   1.000
_cell.length_c   1.000
_cell.angle_alpha   90.00
_cell.angle_beta   90.00
_cell.angle_gamma   90.00
#
_symmetry.space_group_name_H-M   'P 1'
#
loop_
_entity.id
_entity.type
_entity.pdbx_description
1 polymer ?
#
loop_
_entity_poly.entity_id
_entity_poly.type
_entity_poly.pdbx_seq_one_letter_code
_entity_poly.pdbx_strand_id
1 'polypeptide(L)'
;ALDECDSQAGLLDWMNSLQSTTPGLHLFVTSRPERIIEERMSNSRHVHISLSSQLLDNDIKTYVDERVEASNDLKSLMTEEMKKKLRVKGDGMFRLVAFWIDDLKYCLNAKDITETLDRLPSSLNGMYASMVSKINRKHLPYAQAIIKWLLFSMRKLMLEEIAAVTWFDFLHGRPALDKNCGFGNPKAVLDVWLFV
;
A
#
# COMPACT_ATOMS: atom_id res chain seq x y z
N ALA A 1 -8.04 10.80 0.24
CA ALA A 1 -9.38 10.20 0.02
C ALA A 1 -10.34 10.74 1.09
N LEU A 2 -11.66 10.57 0.94
CA LEU A 2 -12.64 11.11 1.90
C LEU A 2 -12.47 10.51 3.29
N ASP A 3 -12.13 9.23 3.36
CA ASP A 3 -11.87 8.48 4.59
C ASP A 3 -10.61 8.92 5.34
N GLU A 4 -9.73 9.69 4.69
CA GLU A 4 -8.51 10.25 5.30
C GLU A 4 -8.71 11.67 5.87
N CYS A 5 -9.95 12.19 5.86
CA CYS A 5 -10.26 13.51 6.38
C CYS A 5 -10.45 13.49 7.90
N ASP A 6 -9.80 14.42 8.62
CA ASP A 6 -9.94 14.57 10.08
C ASP A 6 -11.40 14.83 10.52
N SER A 7 -12.17 15.53 9.69
CA SER A 7 -13.59 15.82 9.93
C SER A 7 -14.46 15.35 8.78
N GLN A 8 -14.62 14.03 8.67
CA GLN A 8 -15.48 13.40 7.66
C GLN A 8 -16.91 13.98 7.66
N ALA A 9 -17.50 14.18 8.85
CA ALA A 9 -18.85 14.73 8.98
C ALA A 9 -18.98 16.15 8.42
N GLY A 10 -18.08 17.06 8.80
CA GLY A 10 -18.12 18.45 8.35
C GLY A 10 -17.87 18.58 6.84
N LEU A 11 -16.96 17.76 6.31
CA LEU A 11 -16.70 17.72 4.87
C LEU A 11 -17.91 17.21 4.08
N LEU A 12 -18.58 16.16 4.57
CA LEU A 12 -19.80 15.63 3.96
C LEU A 12 -20.96 16.64 3.98
N ASP A 13 -21.12 17.37 5.09
CA ASP A 13 -22.15 18.42 5.21
C ASP A 13 -21.87 19.58 4.25
N TRP A 14 -20.61 19.98 4.12
CA TRP A 14 -20.19 20.97 3.12
C TRP A 14 -20.43 20.49 1.68
N MET A 15 -20.08 19.25 1.35
CA MET A 15 -20.31 18.66 0.03
C MET A 15 -21.80 18.65 -0.34
N ASN A 16 -22.69 18.36 0.62
CA ASN A 16 -24.12 18.43 0.43
C ASN A 16 -24.61 19.86 0.15
N SER A 17 -24.02 20.87 0.81
CA SER A 17 -24.36 22.29 0.59
C SER A 17 -23.95 22.81 -0.80
N LEU A 18 -22.95 22.21 -1.44
CA LEU A 18 -22.48 22.63 -2.77
C LEU A 18 -23.45 22.28 -3.89
N GLN A 19 -24.19 21.18 -3.75
CA GLN A 19 -25.12 20.68 -4.76
C GLN A 19 -26.26 21.65 -5.03
N SER A 20 -26.68 22.42 -4.02
CA SER A 20 -27.76 23.41 -4.16
C SER A 20 -27.28 24.77 -4.67
N THR A 21 -25.97 25.04 -4.61
CA THR A 21 -25.45 26.41 -4.64
C THR A 21 -24.61 26.71 -5.88
N THR A 22 -24.11 25.67 -6.56
CA THR A 22 -23.09 25.83 -7.61
C THR A 22 -23.43 25.04 -8.87
N PRO A 23 -24.23 25.61 -9.80
CA PRO A 23 -24.51 24.97 -11.09
C PRO A 23 -23.22 24.74 -11.88
N GLY A 24 -23.07 23.57 -12.49
CA GLY A 24 -21.90 23.22 -13.32
C GLY A 24 -20.69 22.65 -12.57
N LEU A 25 -20.78 22.47 -11.24
CA LEU A 25 -19.75 21.80 -10.46
C LEU A 25 -19.92 20.27 -10.52
N HIS A 26 -18.85 19.56 -10.91
CA HIS A 26 -18.78 18.10 -10.86
C HIS A 26 -17.73 17.67 -9.84
N LEU A 27 -18.12 16.80 -8.90
CA LEU A 27 -17.24 16.28 -7.86
C LEU A 27 -16.98 14.80 -8.08
N PHE A 28 -15.71 14.41 -8.09
CA PHE A 28 -15.27 13.02 -8.03
C PHE A 28 -14.63 12.78 -6.68
N VAL A 29 -15.13 11.79 -5.96
CA VAL A 29 -14.70 11.48 -4.59
C VAL A 29 -14.40 9.99 -4.49
N THR A 30 -13.34 9.66 -3.78
CA THR A 30 -12.93 8.28 -3.51
C THR A 30 -12.94 8.05 -2.00
N SER A 31 -13.33 6.85 -1.59
CA SER A 31 -13.27 6.42 -0.20
C SER A 31 -13.22 4.90 -0.07
N ARG A 32 -12.79 4.42 1.09
CA ARG A 32 -13.16 3.08 1.56
C ARG A 32 -14.66 3.03 1.93
N PRO A 33 -15.29 1.84 1.96
CA PRO A 33 -16.68 1.66 2.40
C PRO A 33 -16.78 1.82 3.93
N GLU A 34 -16.55 3.03 4.43
CA GLU A 34 -16.73 3.35 5.84
C GLU A 34 -18.18 3.73 6.12
N ARG A 35 -18.72 3.20 7.22
CA ARG A 35 -20.13 3.32 7.58
C ARG A 35 -20.68 4.75 7.48
N ILE A 36 -19.97 5.74 8.03
CA ILE A 36 -20.41 7.15 8.01
C ILE A 36 -20.49 7.72 6.59
N ILE A 37 -19.58 7.30 5.71
CA ILE A 37 -19.56 7.73 4.32
C ILE A 37 -20.71 7.06 3.58
N GLU A 38 -20.90 5.76 3.74
CA GLU A 38 -22.01 5.02 3.13
C GLU A 38 -23.37 5.57 3.58
N GLU A 39 -23.56 5.78 4.88
CA GLU A 39 -24.80 6.33 5.44
C GLU A 39 -25.12 7.72 4.86
N ARG A 40 -24.14 8.63 4.81
CA ARG A 40 -24.36 10.01 4.37
C ARG A 40 -24.38 10.20 2.85
N MET A 41 -23.71 9.33 2.09
CA MET A 41 -23.62 9.40 0.63
C MET A 41 -24.62 8.47 -0.08
N SER A 42 -25.40 7.68 0.66
CA SER A 42 -26.46 6.80 0.13
C SER A 42 -27.60 7.54 -0.58
N ASN A 43 -27.62 8.88 -0.54
CA ASN A 43 -28.63 9.70 -1.22
C ASN A 43 -28.60 9.46 -2.75
N SER A 44 -29.77 9.28 -3.35
CA SER A 44 -29.97 8.83 -4.74
C SER A 44 -29.45 9.75 -5.86
N ARG A 45 -28.83 10.88 -5.52
CA ARG A 45 -28.27 11.86 -6.48
C ARG A 45 -26.81 11.60 -6.80
N HIS A 46 -26.13 10.76 -6.03
CA HIS A 46 -24.75 10.38 -6.26
C HIS A 46 -24.67 9.15 -7.14
N VAL A 47 -23.78 9.18 -8.13
CA VAL A 47 -23.38 7.96 -8.84
C VAL A 47 -22.35 7.26 -7.97
N HIS A 48 -22.74 6.13 -7.38
CA HIS A 48 -21.84 5.30 -6.57
C HIS A 48 -21.20 4.22 -7.43
N ILE A 49 -19.88 4.24 -7.54
CA ILE A 49 -19.09 3.23 -8.25
C ILE A 49 -18.33 2.41 -7.22
N SER A 50 -18.83 1.21 -6.92
CA SER A 50 -18.12 0.28 -6.05
C SER A 50 -17.07 -0.48 -6.86
N LEU A 51 -15.81 -0.41 -6.45
CA LEU A 51 -14.72 -1.18 -7.06
C LEU A 51 -14.72 -2.62 -6.53
N SER A 52 -15.69 -3.44 -6.95
CA SER A 52 -15.76 -4.85 -6.56
C SER A 52 -14.71 -5.69 -7.31
N SER A 53 -14.29 -6.80 -6.71
CA SER A 53 -13.34 -7.76 -7.30
C SER A 53 -13.78 -8.21 -8.71
N GLN A 54 -15.08 -8.39 -8.95
CA GLN A 54 -15.65 -8.78 -10.25
C GLN A 54 -15.47 -7.71 -11.33
N LEU A 55 -15.63 -6.43 -10.97
CA LEU A 55 -15.46 -5.31 -11.90
C LEU A 55 -13.97 -5.11 -12.24
N LEU A 56 -13.10 -5.36 -11.28
CA LEU A 56 -11.66 -5.18 -11.42
C LEU A 56 -10.94 -6.36 -12.09
N ASP A 57 -11.55 -7.55 -12.20
CA ASP A 57 -10.84 -8.75 -12.69
C ASP A 57 -10.28 -8.57 -14.11
N ASN A 58 -11.03 -7.90 -15.00
CA ASN A 58 -10.56 -7.59 -16.36
C ASN A 58 -9.39 -6.59 -16.37
N ASP A 59 -9.46 -5.57 -15.50
CA ASP A 59 -8.39 -4.57 -15.40
C ASP A 59 -7.13 -5.18 -14.79
N ILE A 60 -7.29 -6.04 -13.76
CA ILE A 60 -6.19 -6.81 -13.16
C ILE A 60 -5.63 -7.79 -14.19
N LYS A 61 -6.46 -8.42 -15.02
CA LYS A 61 -6.00 -9.28 -16.12
C LYS A 61 -5.12 -8.50 -17.09
N THR A 62 -5.60 -7.36 -17.55
CA THR A 62 -4.85 -6.49 -18.46
C THR A 62 -3.52 -6.09 -17.83
N TYR A 63 -3.54 -5.65 -16.56
CA TYR A 63 -2.34 -5.30 -15.82
C TYR A 63 -1.33 -6.46 -15.70
N VAL A 64 -1.79 -7.67 -15.34
CA VAL A 64 -0.93 -8.85 -15.26
C VAL A 64 -0.32 -9.18 -16.61
N ASP A 65 -1.14 -9.18 -17.67
CA ASP A 65 -0.68 -9.51 -19.02
C ASP A 65 0.38 -8.51 -19.50
N GLU A 66 0.16 -7.21 -19.32
CA GLU A 66 1.14 -6.16 -19.65
C GLU A 66 2.46 -6.32 -18.89
N ARG A 67 2.38 -6.60 -17.58
CA ARG A 67 3.58 -6.73 -16.74
C ARG A 67 4.37 -8.00 -17.02
N VAL A 68 3.70 -9.09 -17.36
CA VAL A 68 4.35 -10.34 -17.79
C VAL A 68 5.00 -10.15 -19.14
N GLU A 69 4.32 -9.52 -20.10
CA GLU A 69 4.87 -9.25 -21.44
C GLU A 69 6.09 -8.31 -21.41
N ALA A 70 6.14 -7.37 -20.46
CA ALA A 70 7.26 -6.46 -20.29
C ALA A 70 8.54 -7.11 -19.71
N SER A 71 8.46 -8.34 -19.19
CA SER A 71 9.61 -9.08 -18.64
C SER A 71 9.89 -10.32 -19.48
N ASN A 72 11.08 -10.37 -20.10
CA ASN A 72 11.48 -11.51 -20.93
C ASN A 72 11.42 -12.84 -20.16
N ASP A 73 11.84 -12.83 -18.89
CA ASP A 73 11.82 -14.01 -18.04
C ASP A 73 10.39 -14.43 -17.73
N LEU A 74 9.55 -13.53 -17.21
CA LEU A 74 8.16 -13.86 -16.87
C LEU A 74 7.36 -14.29 -18.11
N LYS A 75 7.54 -13.60 -19.23
CA LYS A 75 6.89 -13.93 -20.51
C LYS A 75 7.19 -15.36 -20.95
N SER A 76 8.43 -15.82 -20.79
CA SER A 76 8.83 -17.18 -21.16
C SER A 76 8.42 -18.25 -20.15
N LEU A 77 8.32 -17.88 -18.87
CA LEU A 77 8.10 -18.83 -17.77
C LEU A 77 6.63 -18.96 -17.32
N MET A 78 5.81 -17.92 -17.48
CA MET A 78 4.43 -17.90 -17.00
C MET A 78 3.42 -18.39 -18.04
N THR A 79 2.60 -19.36 -17.63
CA THR A 79 1.43 -19.81 -18.42
C THR A 79 0.18 -18.99 -18.12
N GLU A 80 -0.86 -19.11 -18.96
CA GLU A 80 -2.17 -18.51 -18.67
C GLU A 80 -2.76 -18.99 -17.33
N GLU A 81 -2.53 -20.25 -16.96
CA GLU A 81 -3.03 -20.79 -15.68
C GLU A 81 -2.30 -20.18 -14.49
N MET A 82 -0.98 -19.95 -14.60
CA MET A 82 -0.21 -19.22 -13.59
C MET A 82 -0.67 -17.78 -13.44
N LYS A 83 -0.89 -17.08 -14.56
CA LYS A 83 -1.45 -15.72 -14.55
C LYS A 83 -2.84 -15.70 -13.91
N LYS A 84 -3.70 -16.67 -14.23
CA LYS A 84 -5.03 -16.80 -13.61
C LYS A 84 -4.93 -17.04 -12.10
N LYS A 85 -4.07 -17.95 -11.65
CA LYS A 85 -3.85 -18.22 -10.23
C LYS A 85 -3.41 -16.97 -9.46
N LEU A 86 -2.51 -16.18 -10.05
CA LEU A 86 -2.07 -14.90 -9.50
C LEU A 86 -3.24 -13.92 -9.32
N ARG A 87 -4.10 -13.77 -10.33
CA ARG A 87 -5.28 -12.88 -10.27
C ARG A 87 -6.27 -13.31 -9.20
N VAL A 88 -6.61 -14.61 -9.18
CA VAL A 88 -7.53 -15.17 -8.19
C VAL A 88 -7.02 -14.97 -6.77
N LYS A 89 -5.72 -15.17 -6.53
CA LYS A 89 -5.13 -14.86 -5.22
C LYS A 89 -5.19 -13.38 -4.88
N GLY A 90 -5.08 -12.51 -5.89
CA GLY A 90 -5.06 -11.05 -5.71
C GLY A 90 -6.40 -10.48 -5.26
N ASP A 91 -7.49 -11.20 -5.55
CA ASP A 91 -8.87 -10.89 -5.13
C ASP A 91 -9.23 -9.40 -5.25
N GLY A 92 -9.14 -8.87 -6.47
CA GLY A 92 -9.48 -7.47 -6.73
C GLY A 92 -8.42 -6.45 -6.26
N MET A 93 -7.32 -6.86 -5.64
CA MET A 93 -6.29 -5.96 -5.10
C MET A 93 -5.08 -5.85 -6.03
N PHE A 94 -5.01 -4.78 -6.82
CA PHE A 94 -3.83 -4.45 -7.63
C PHE A 94 -2.53 -4.43 -6.83
N ARG A 95 -2.56 -3.96 -5.57
CA ARG A 95 -1.36 -3.86 -4.74
C ARG A 95 -0.73 -5.22 -4.45
N LEU A 96 -1.54 -6.24 -4.16
CA LEU A 96 -1.06 -7.59 -3.95
C LEU A 96 -0.48 -8.18 -5.23
N VAL A 97 -1.23 -8.05 -6.33
CA VAL A 97 -0.79 -8.55 -7.65
C VAL A 97 0.52 -7.90 -8.06
N ALA A 98 0.65 -6.58 -7.91
CA ALA A 98 1.89 -5.85 -8.22
C ALA A 98 3.07 -6.36 -7.38
N PHE A 99 2.89 -6.47 -6.07
CA PHE A 99 3.92 -6.96 -5.16
C PHE A 99 4.39 -8.37 -5.53
N TRP A 100 3.45 -9.28 -5.83
CA TRP A 100 3.80 -10.64 -6.20
C TRP A 100 4.46 -10.74 -7.57
N ILE A 101 4.08 -9.91 -8.54
CA ILE A 101 4.81 -9.84 -9.82
C ILE A 101 6.26 -9.45 -9.59
N ASP A 102 6.52 -8.49 -8.70
CA ASP A 102 7.89 -8.09 -8.38
C ASP A 102 8.68 -9.24 -7.72
N ASP A 103 8.06 -10.01 -6.82
CA ASP A 103 8.68 -11.22 -6.24
C ASP A 103 8.93 -12.31 -7.29
N LEU A 104 8.03 -12.50 -8.26
CA LEU A 104 8.15 -13.52 -9.32
C LEU A 104 9.29 -13.23 -10.31
N LYS A 105 9.76 -11.97 -10.43
CA LYS A 105 10.89 -11.61 -11.31
C LYS A 105 12.20 -12.29 -10.90
N TYR A 106 12.30 -12.75 -9.66
CA TYR A 106 13.49 -13.44 -9.16
C TYR A 106 13.45 -14.97 -9.37
N CYS A 107 12.35 -15.51 -9.91
CA CYS A 107 12.23 -16.94 -10.23
C CYS A 107 13.04 -17.28 -11.49
N LEU A 108 13.78 -18.39 -11.46
CA LEU A 108 14.68 -18.76 -12.56
C LEU A 108 14.04 -19.74 -13.54
N ASN A 109 12.95 -20.40 -13.13
CA ASN A 109 12.26 -21.40 -13.95
C ASN A 109 10.77 -21.51 -13.58
N ALA A 110 10.00 -22.23 -14.40
CA ALA A 110 8.56 -22.39 -14.22
C ALA A 110 8.16 -23.13 -12.91
N LYS A 111 9.03 -24.01 -12.40
CA LYS A 111 8.83 -24.69 -11.12
C LYS A 111 8.95 -23.68 -9.96
N ASP A 112 9.95 -22.80 -10.00
CA ASP A 112 10.13 -21.73 -9.00
C ASP A 112 8.91 -20.78 -8.98
N ILE A 113 8.38 -20.42 -10.15
CA ILE A 113 7.14 -19.61 -10.25
C ILE A 113 5.98 -20.34 -9.59
N THR A 114 5.79 -21.63 -9.90
CA THR A 114 4.70 -22.42 -9.33
C THR A 114 4.78 -22.46 -7.81
N GLU A 115 5.96 -22.79 -7.26
CA GLU A 115 6.20 -22.85 -5.82
C GLU A 115 6.03 -21.49 -5.15
N THR A 116 6.46 -20.41 -5.82
CA THR A 116 6.31 -19.05 -5.31
C THR A 116 4.84 -18.67 -5.25
N LEU A 117 4.08 -18.90 -6.33
CA LEU A 117 2.63 -18.68 -6.40
C LEU A 117 1.89 -19.41 -5.28
N ASP A 118 2.31 -20.62 -4.92
CA ASP A 118 1.72 -21.39 -3.80
C ASP A 118 1.96 -20.72 -2.45
N ARG A 119 3.16 -20.18 -2.22
CA ARG A 119 3.57 -19.53 -0.96
C ARG A 119 3.09 -18.09 -0.82
N LEU A 120 2.60 -17.46 -1.89
CA LEU A 120 2.11 -16.08 -1.82
C LEU A 120 1.02 -15.93 -0.74
N PRO A 121 1.13 -14.91 0.13
CA PRO A 121 0.07 -14.60 1.08
C PRO A 121 -1.24 -14.30 0.35
N SER A 122 -2.39 -14.39 1.02
CA SER A 122 -3.71 -14.12 0.41
C SER A 122 -4.33 -12.81 0.90
N SER A 123 -3.59 -11.99 1.66
CA SER A 123 -4.09 -10.75 2.24
C SER A 123 -3.03 -9.67 2.29
N LEU A 124 -3.47 -8.40 2.35
CA LEU A 124 -2.58 -7.25 2.55
C LEU A 124 -1.74 -7.40 3.83
N ASN A 125 -2.34 -7.88 4.92
CA ASN A 125 -1.60 -8.12 6.16
C ASN A 125 -0.53 -9.20 5.99
N GLY A 126 -0.82 -10.28 5.26
CA GLY A 126 0.16 -11.31 4.93
C GLY A 126 1.29 -10.76 4.03
N MET A 127 0.96 -9.88 3.07
CA MET A 127 1.94 -9.17 2.26
C MET A 127 2.86 -8.30 3.12
N TYR A 128 2.31 -7.45 3.99
CA TYR A 128 3.12 -6.61 4.88
C TYR A 128 3.95 -7.44 5.86
N ALA A 129 3.41 -8.54 6.40
CA ALA A 129 4.17 -9.46 7.24
C ALA A 129 5.36 -10.08 6.49
N SER A 130 5.14 -10.48 5.22
CA SER A 130 6.21 -10.97 4.34
C SER A 130 7.28 -9.90 4.10
N MET A 131 6.90 -8.67 3.75
CA MET A 131 7.82 -7.53 3.59
C MET A 131 8.66 -7.31 4.87
N VAL A 132 8.00 -7.17 6.02
CA VAL A 132 8.68 -6.93 7.30
C VAL A 132 9.62 -8.08 7.65
N SER A 133 9.28 -9.32 7.30
CA SER A 133 10.15 -10.49 7.56
C SER A 133 11.44 -10.49 6.73
N LYS A 134 11.48 -9.79 5.59
CA LYS A 134 12.68 -9.65 4.75
C LYS A 134 13.66 -8.61 5.30
N ILE A 135 13.24 -7.75 6.24
CA ILE A 135 14.11 -6.73 6.86
C ILE A 135 15.21 -7.41 7.67
N ASN A 136 16.46 -6.98 7.46
CA ASN A 136 17.59 -7.49 8.23
C ASN A 136 17.36 -7.27 9.74
N ARG A 137 17.60 -8.30 10.57
CA ARG A 137 17.43 -8.22 12.02
C ARG A 137 18.16 -7.03 12.67
N LYS A 138 19.31 -6.64 12.12
CA LYS A 138 20.06 -5.45 12.59
C LYS A 138 19.35 -4.13 12.30
N HIS A 139 18.46 -4.11 11.30
CA HIS A 139 17.72 -2.92 10.87
C HIS A 139 16.31 -2.85 11.48
N LEU A 140 15.82 -3.92 12.12
CA LEU A 140 14.49 -3.95 12.72
C LEU A 140 14.23 -2.82 13.74
N PRO A 141 15.18 -2.45 14.63
CA PRO A 141 14.96 -1.32 15.54
C PRO A 141 14.71 -0.01 14.79
N TYR A 142 15.47 0.24 13.71
CA TYR A 142 15.28 1.42 12.88
C TYR A 142 13.94 1.40 12.15
N ALA A 143 13.58 0.27 11.54
CA ALA A 143 12.31 0.10 10.85
C ALA A 143 11.12 0.37 11.79
N GLN A 144 11.16 -0.17 13.01
CA GLN A 144 10.12 0.07 14.02
C GLN A 144 10.03 1.53 14.44
N ALA A 145 11.16 2.21 14.64
CA ALA A 145 11.18 3.63 14.98
C ALA A 145 10.60 4.46 13.82
N ILE A 146 11.09 4.25 12.60
CA ILE A 146 10.63 4.94 11.39
C ILE A 146 9.14 4.77 11.18
N ILE A 147 8.61 3.52 11.22
CA ILE A 147 7.17 3.26 11.03
C ILE A 147 6.33 4.02 12.06
N LYS A 148 6.71 4.01 13.35
CA LYS A 148 5.95 4.72 14.39
C LYS A 148 5.87 6.22 14.08
N TRP A 149 6.99 6.82 13.72
CA TRP A 149 7.01 8.24 13.37
C TRP A 149 6.22 8.53 12.10
N LEU A 150 6.27 7.67 11.08
CA LEU A 150 5.45 7.82 9.88
C LEU A 150 3.94 7.70 10.17
N LEU A 151 3.53 6.81 11.08
CA LEU A 151 2.12 6.59 11.42
C LEU A 151 1.52 7.72 12.27
N PHE A 152 2.30 8.31 13.17
CA PHE A 152 1.79 9.27 14.15
C PHE A 152 2.20 10.72 13.87
N SER A 153 2.87 11.00 12.75
CA SER A 153 3.20 12.37 12.37
C SER A 153 1.99 13.09 11.78
N MET A 154 1.71 14.29 12.31
CA MET A 154 0.65 15.18 11.83
C MET A 154 0.90 15.74 10.42
N ARG A 155 2.14 15.62 9.93
CA ARG A 155 2.53 16.03 8.58
C ARG A 155 3.49 15.02 7.98
N LYS A 156 3.67 15.09 6.66
CA LYS A 156 4.73 14.36 5.97
C LYS A 156 6.09 14.78 6.55
N LEU A 157 6.90 13.78 6.89
CA LEU A 157 8.27 13.96 7.36
C LEU A 157 9.21 14.08 6.15
N MET A 158 10.20 14.97 6.26
CA MET A 158 11.31 15.04 5.31
C MET A 158 12.29 13.90 5.57
N LEU A 159 13.10 13.55 4.57
CA LEU A 159 14.04 12.44 4.67
C LEU A 159 15.05 12.65 5.80
N GLU A 160 15.49 13.89 6.00
CA GLU A 160 16.40 14.32 7.06
C GLU A 160 15.77 14.12 8.45
N GLU A 161 14.46 14.32 8.57
CA GLU A 161 13.74 14.15 9.83
C GLU A 161 13.59 12.66 10.15
N ILE A 162 13.28 11.83 9.14
CA ILE A 162 13.23 10.38 9.30
C ILE A 162 14.62 9.83 9.68
N ALA A 163 15.69 10.39 9.11
CA ALA A 163 17.06 10.02 9.46
C ALA A 163 17.41 10.34 10.92
N ALA A 164 16.80 11.39 11.48
CA ALA A 164 16.95 11.80 12.87
C ALA A 164 16.03 11.05 13.84
N VAL A 165 15.02 10.31 13.36
CA VAL A 165 14.11 9.53 14.22
C VAL A 165 14.88 8.56 15.11
N THR A 166 15.97 7.98 14.60
CA THR A 166 16.79 7.03 15.36
C THR A 166 17.64 7.69 16.45
N TRP A 167 17.67 9.02 16.52
CA TRP A 167 18.25 9.74 17.66
C TRP A 167 17.39 9.61 18.90
N PHE A 168 16.09 9.34 18.75
CA PHE A 168 15.15 9.30 19.86
C PHE A 168 14.96 7.86 20.35
N ASP A 169 15.42 7.58 21.57
CA ASP A 169 15.18 6.33 22.27
C ASP A 169 14.42 6.58 23.58
N PHE A 170 13.75 5.55 24.10
CA PHE A 170 13.03 5.58 25.36
C PHE A 170 13.79 4.79 26.43
N LEU A 171 14.99 5.26 26.78
CA LEU A 171 15.77 4.68 27.86
C LEU A 171 15.05 4.90 29.20
N HIS A 172 14.73 3.80 29.88
CA HIS A 172 14.03 3.80 31.18
C HIS A 172 12.69 4.58 31.18
N GLY A 173 11.98 4.59 30.05
CA GLY A 173 10.69 5.27 29.91
C GLY A 173 10.79 6.80 29.83
N ARG A 174 12.00 7.35 29.66
CA ARG A 174 12.22 8.77 29.37
C ARG A 174 12.74 8.95 27.95
N PRO A 175 12.28 9.97 27.20
CA PRO A 175 12.87 10.31 25.92
C PRO A 175 14.34 10.70 26.12
N ALA A 176 15.24 10.02 25.42
CA ALA A 176 16.66 10.31 25.35
C ALA A 176 17.05 10.62 23.91
N LEU A 177 17.91 11.62 23.73
CA LEU A 177 18.45 11.98 22.42
C LEU A 177 19.91 11.54 22.35
N ASP A 178 20.21 10.55 21.52
CA ASP A 178 21.58 10.14 21.18
C ASP A 178 21.84 10.36 19.69
N LYS A 179 22.60 11.42 19.37
CA LYS A 179 22.96 11.76 17.99
C LYS A 179 23.87 10.72 17.34
N ASN A 180 24.55 9.87 18.12
CA ASN A 180 25.41 8.81 17.59
C ASN A 180 24.61 7.61 17.06
N CYS A 181 23.33 7.49 17.43
CA CYS A 181 22.42 6.46 16.92
C CYS A 181 21.77 6.85 15.57
N GLY A 182 22.10 8.03 15.05
CA GLY A 182 21.60 8.57 13.80
C GLY A 182 22.12 7.91 12.54
N PHE A 183 21.33 7.97 11.48
CA PHE A 183 21.88 7.78 10.15
C PHE A 183 22.81 8.95 9.80
N GLY A 184 24.08 8.67 9.54
CA GLY A 184 25.06 9.69 9.13
C GLY A 184 24.78 10.30 7.74
N ASN A 185 24.01 9.60 6.91
CA ASN A 185 23.49 10.08 5.63
C ASN A 185 21.98 9.82 5.58
N PRO A 186 21.13 10.84 5.35
CA PRO A 186 19.68 10.64 5.27
C PRO A 186 19.22 9.60 4.25
N LYS A 187 19.98 9.40 3.16
CA LYS A 187 19.66 8.36 2.16
C LYS A 187 19.77 6.94 2.71
N ALA A 188 20.55 6.71 3.77
CA ALA A 188 20.68 5.40 4.40
C ALA A 188 19.37 4.91 5.04
N VAL A 189 18.38 5.79 5.24
CA VAL A 189 17.02 5.40 5.61
C VAL A 189 16.40 4.45 4.58
N LEU A 190 16.72 4.60 3.29
CA LEU A 190 16.23 3.73 2.23
C LEU A 190 16.85 2.33 2.34
N ASP A 191 18.05 2.24 2.90
CA ASP A 191 18.78 0.98 3.06
C ASP A 191 18.18 0.06 4.13
N VAL A 192 17.35 0.61 5.02
CA VAL A 192 16.54 -0.16 5.97
C VAL A 192 15.57 -1.10 5.22
N TRP A 193 15.10 -0.69 4.05
CA TRP A 193 14.08 -1.35 3.26
C TRP A 193 14.61 -1.99 1.98
N LEU A 194 15.93 -2.03 1.75
CA LEU A 194 16.56 -2.56 0.52
C LEU A 194 16.19 -4.02 0.16
N PHE A 195 15.58 -4.76 1.08
CA PHE A 195 15.12 -6.13 0.88
C PHE A 195 13.58 -6.27 0.82
N VAL A 196 12.85 -5.15 0.75
CA VAL A 196 11.38 -5.05 0.68
C VAL A 196 10.96 -4.55 -0.69
#